data_AF-A0A1H6UKL3-F1
#
_entry.id   AF-A0A1H6UKL3-F1
#
_cell.length_a   1.000
_cell.length_b   1.000
_cell.length_c   1.000
_cell.angle_alpha   90.00
_cell.angle_beta   90.00
_cell.angle_gamma   90.00
#
_symmetry.space_group_name_H-M   'P 1'
#
loop_
_entity.id
_entity.type
_entity.pdbx_description
1 polymer ?
#
loop_
_entity_poly.entity_id
_entity_poly.type
_entity_poly.pdbx_seq_one_letter_code
_entity_poly.pdbx_strand_id
1 'polypeptide(L)'
;MKKYIMLFLMLSMQIAAVCCPVCDQRQPRLLKGITHGAGPESNWDYLIISAVSVIVLLTFFYSVKWLLQPGEQGDDHIKRFI
;
A
#
# COMPACT_ATOMS: atom_id res chain seq x y z
N MET A 1 6.09 14.21 21.06
CA MET A 1 4.88 15.05 20.92
C MET A 1 4.66 15.45 19.47
N LYS A 2 5.43 16.38 18.88
CA LYS A 2 5.28 16.80 17.46
C LYS A 2 5.30 15.65 16.43
N LYS A 3 6.20 14.66 16.58
CA LYS A 3 6.26 13.48 15.70
C LYS A 3 4.98 12.64 15.69
N TYR A 4 4.33 12.49 16.84
CA TYR A 4 3.08 11.74 16.96
C TYR A 4 1.89 12.53 16.43
N ILE A 5 1.90 13.86 16.58
CA ILE A 5 0.90 14.75 15.98
C ILE A 5 1.01 14.73 14.45
N MET A 6 2.23 14.78 13.89
CA MET A 6 2.44 14.65 12.45
C MET A 6 2.04 13.27 11.92
N LEU A 7 2.39 12.20 12.63
CA LEU A 7 1.97 10.85 12.28
C LEU A 7 0.44 10.73 12.29
N PHE A 8 -0.22 11.23 13.34
CA PHE A 8 -1.67 11.25 13.44
C PHE A 8 -2.34 12.04 12.30
N LEU A 9 -1.79 13.21 11.96
CA LEU A 9 -2.28 14.01 10.83
C LEU A 9 -2.14 13.28 9.49
N MET A 10 -1.02 12.58 9.27
CA MET A 10 -0.84 11.79 8.04
C MET A 10 -1.79 10.59 7.97
N LEU A 11 -2.06 9.92 9.10
CA LEU A 11 -3.04 8.84 9.15
C LEU A 11 -4.48 9.34 8.95
N SER A 12 -4.85 10.49 9.49
CA SER A 12 -6.22 11.00 9.40
C SER A 12 -6.61 11.43 7.97
N MET A 13 -5.65 11.80 7.12
CA MET A 13 -5.91 12.09 5.70
C MET A 13 -6.42 10.86 4.93
N GLN A 14 -6.17 9.63 5.40
CA GLN A 14 -6.68 8.42 4.74
C GLN A 14 -8.19 8.23 4.89
N ILE A 15 -8.84 8.93 5.83
CA ILE A 15 -10.29 8.82 6.04
C ILE A 15 -11.07 9.32 4.81
N ALA A 16 -10.47 10.23 4.01
CA ALA A 16 -11.06 10.69 2.75
C ALA A 16 -11.12 9.60 1.66
N ALA A 17 -10.43 8.48 1.83
CA ALA A 17 -10.46 7.34 0.91
C ALA A 17 -11.61 6.36 1.20
N VAL A 18 -12.44 6.61 2.23
CA VAL A 18 -13.58 5.75 2.55
C VAL A 18 -14.63 5.84 1.44
N CYS A 19 -15.15 4.66 1.05
CA CYS A 19 -16.14 4.52 0.00
C CYS A 19 -17.42 5.32 0.30
N CYS A 20 -17.93 6.11 -0.65
CA CYS A 20 -19.24 6.73 -0.53
C CYS A 20 -20.35 5.72 -0.89
N PRO A 21 -21.62 5.93 -0.48
CA PRO A 21 -22.72 5.00 -0.76
C PRO A 21 -22.91 4.69 -2.26
N VAL A 22 -22.60 5.66 -3.12
CA VAL A 22 -22.73 5.51 -4.58
C VAL A 22 -21.64 4.57 -5.14
N CYS A 23 -20.40 4.74 -4.70
CA CYS A 23 -19.30 3.85 -5.09
C CYS A 23 -19.52 2.43 -4.55
N ASP A 24 -20.07 2.30 -3.34
CA ASP A 24 -20.26 1.00 -2.68
C ASP A 24 -21.23 0.10 -3.45
N GLN A 25 -22.32 0.69 -3.97
CA GLN A 25 -23.30 -0.03 -4.78
C GLN A 25 -22.72 -0.50 -6.13
N ARG A 26 -21.77 0.24 -6.69
CA ARG A 26 -21.15 -0.03 -7.99
C ARG A 26 -19.89 -0.89 -7.91
N GLN A 27 -19.44 -1.23 -6.71
CA GLN A 27 -18.24 -2.03 -6.54
C GLN A 27 -18.51 -3.54 -6.52
N PRO A 28 -17.54 -4.34 -7.01
CA PRO A 28 -17.62 -5.79 -6.89
C PRO A 28 -17.61 -6.21 -5.43
N ARG A 29 -18.18 -7.39 -5.13
CA ARG A 29 -18.40 -7.89 -3.76
C ARG A 29 -17.17 -7.81 -2.85
N LEU A 30 -15.97 -7.96 -3.41
CA LEU A 30 -14.71 -7.94 -2.67
C LEU A 30 -14.19 -6.54 -2.33
N LEU A 31 -14.61 -5.50 -3.06
CA LEU A 31 -14.10 -4.13 -2.89
C LEU A 31 -15.08 -3.20 -2.17
N LYS A 32 -16.35 -3.62 -2.03
CA LYS A 32 -17.39 -2.86 -1.33
C LYS A 32 -16.95 -2.37 0.04
N GLY A 33 -17.21 -1.10 0.32
CA GLY A 33 -16.84 -0.41 1.55
C GLY A 33 -15.36 -0.07 1.69
N ILE A 34 -14.51 -0.48 0.74
CA ILE A 34 -13.05 -0.35 0.85
C ILE A 34 -12.53 0.77 -0.06
N THR A 35 -12.85 0.73 -1.35
CA THR A 35 -12.27 1.68 -2.31
C THR A 35 -13.23 2.83 -2.58
N HIS A 36 -12.71 4.05 -2.75
CA HIS A 36 -13.49 5.16 -3.31
C HIS A 36 -13.25 5.21 -4.82
N GLY A 37 -14.29 5.53 -5.61
CA GLY A 37 -14.21 5.60 -7.07
C GLY A 37 -14.91 4.45 -7.80
N ALA A 38 -14.86 4.49 -9.13
CA ALA A 38 -15.43 3.46 -9.99
C ALA A 38 -14.65 2.15 -9.82
N GLY A 39 -15.39 1.04 -9.75
CA GLY A 39 -14.78 -0.29 -9.78
C GLY A 39 -14.29 -0.67 -11.18
N PRO A 40 -13.64 -1.84 -11.31
CA PRO A 40 -13.19 -2.35 -12.60
C PRO A 40 -14.41 -2.63 -13.49
N GLU A 41 -14.41 -2.10 -14.71
CA GLU A 41 -15.54 -2.19 -15.65
C GLU A 41 -15.44 -3.44 -16.54
N SER A 42 -14.21 -3.88 -16.81
CA SER A 42 -13.92 -5.02 -17.70
C SER A 42 -13.08 -6.12 -17.03
N ASN A 43 -13.11 -7.33 -17.61
CA ASN A 43 -12.24 -8.44 -17.16
C ASN A 43 -10.74 -8.12 -17.29
N TRP A 44 -10.37 -7.25 -18.23
CA TRP A 44 -8.99 -6.80 -18.38
C TRP A 44 -8.56 -5.90 -17.22
N ASP A 45 -9.46 -5.09 -16.68
CA ASP A 45 -9.20 -4.23 -15.54
C ASP A 45 -8.89 -5.09 -14.30
N TYR A 46 -9.64 -6.18 -14.09
CA TYR A 46 -9.35 -7.15 -13.02
C TYR A 46 -7.99 -7.81 -13.19
N LEU A 47 -7.62 -8.19 -14.42
CA LEU A 47 -6.30 -8.77 -14.70
C LEU A 47 -5.19 -7.77 -14.36
N ILE A 48 -5.31 -6.52 -14.81
CA ILE A 48 -4.33 -5.47 -14.57
C ILE A 48 -4.20 -5.18 -13.06
N ILE A 49 -5.31 -4.97 -12.36
CA ILE A 49 -5.31 -4.69 -10.92
C ILE A 49 -4.68 -5.84 -10.14
N SER A 50 -4.99 -7.09 -10.50
CA SER A 50 -4.41 -8.27 -9.84
C SER A 50 -2.89 -8.35 -10.07
N ALA A 51 -2.42 -8.14 -11.30
CA ALA A 51 -1.00 -8.16 -11.63
C ALA A 51 -0.23 -7.05 -10.92
N VAL A 52 -0.75 -5.82 -10.93
CA VAL A 52 -0.14 -4.68 -10.24
C VAL A 52 -0.10 -4.92 -8.74
N SER A 53 -1.17 -5.47 -8.16
CA SER A 53 -1.22 -5.80 -6.73
C SER A 53 -0.13 -6.80 -6.33
N VAL A 54 0.10 -7.83 -7.15
CA VAL A 54 1.20 -8.79 -6.94
C VAL A 54 2.56 -8.10 -7.01
N ILE A 55 2.78 -7.26 -8.03
CA ILE A 55 4.05 -6.52 -8.17
C ILE A 55 4.31 -5.63 -6.95
N VAL A 56 3.31 -4.86 -6.50
CA VAL A 56 3.43 -3.98 -5.33
C VAL A 56 3.76 -4.78 -4.07
N LEU A 57 3.09 -5.91 -3.83
CA LEU A 57 3.38 -6.77 -2.68
C LEU A 57 4.80 -7.33 -2.72
N LEU A 58 5.29 -7.75 -3.90
CA LEU A 58 6.66 -8.19 -4.07
C LEU A 58 7.65 -7.05 -3.82
N THR A 59 7.43 -5.87 -4.42
CA THR A 59 8.28 -4.70 -4.22
C THR A 59 8.31 -4.27 -2.75
N PHE A 60 7.16 -4.25 -2.08
CA PHE A 60 7.07 -3.95 -0.66
C PHE A 60 7.84 -4.98 0.19
N PHE A 61 7.64 -6.27 -0.09
CA PHE A 61 8.37 -7.34 0.59
C PHE A 61 9.88 -7.19 0.44
N TYR A 62 10.39 -7.00 -0.78
CA TYR A 62 11.83 -6.84 -1.02
C TYR A 62 12.37 -5.53 -0.45
N SER A 63 11.60 -4.45 -0.51
CA SER A 63 11.95 -3.17 0.11
C SER A 63 12.16 -3.34 1.61
N VAL A 64 11.21 -3.97 2.32
CA VAL A 64 11.33 -4.26 3.75
C VAL A 64 12.47 -5.25 4.01
N LYS A 65 12.58 -6.33 3.23
CA LYS A 65 13.63 -7.35 3.38
C LYS A 65 15.02 -6.71 3.35
N TRP A 66 15.31 -5.87 2.37
CA TRP A 66 16.62 -5.23 2.25
C TRP A 66 16.81 -4.06 3.22
N LEU A 67 15.72 -3.38 3.60
CA LEU A 67 15.75 -2.40 4.69
C LEU A 67 15.93 -3.05 6.07
N LEU A 68 15.73 -4.35 6.25
CA LEU A 68 16.06 -5.06 7.48
C LEU A 68 17.43 -5.73 7.37
N GLN A 69 17.62 -6.57 6.36
CA GLN A 69 18.83 -7.35 6.10
C GLN A 69 19.35 -7.07 4.67
N PRO A 70 20.21 -6.05 4.49
CA PRO A 70 20.65 -5.60 3.17
C PRO A 70 21.52 -6.62 2.42
N GLY A 71 21.93 -7.74 3.02
CA GLY A 71 22.73 -8.78 2.35
C GLY A 71 24.13 -8.34 1.91
N GLU A 72 24.46 -7.07 2.10
CA GLU A 72 25.75 -6.47 1.80
C GLU A 72 26.82 -6.96 2.79
N GLN A 73 27.96 -7.38 2.25
CA GLN A 73 29.08 -7.92 3.03
C GLN A 73 30.20 -6.90 3.25
N GLY A 74 30.05 -5.67 2.73
CA GLY A 74 31.01 -4.60 2.93
C GLY A 74 31.14 -4.24 4.42
N ASP A 75 32.38 -4.10 4.88
CA ASP A 75 32.69 -3.78 6.27
C ASP A 75 32.28 -2.34 6.64
N ASP A 76 32.12 -1.45 5.65
CA ASP A 76 31.75 -0.04 5.82
C ASP A 76 30.22 0.21 5.83
N HIS A 77 29.43 -0.84 6.03
CA HIS A 77 27.97 -0.74 5.97
C HIS A 77 27.39 -0.19 7.30
N ILE A 78 26.44 0.77 7.22
CA ILE A 78 25.85 1.48 8.38
C ILE A 78 25.25 0.58 9.48
N LYS A 79 24.87 -0.66 9.13
CA LYS A 79 24.35 -1.68 10.08
C LYS A 79 25.40 -2.69 10.58
N ARG A 80 26.64 -2.62 10.09
CA ARG A 80 27.79 -3.43 10.51
C ARG A 80 28.80 -2.63 11.34
N PHE A 81 28.60 -1.32 11.52
CA PHE A 81 29.33 -0.52 12.50
C PHE A 81 29.08 -1.07 13.91
N ILE A 82 30.08 -1.77 14.44
CA ILE A 82 30.28 -2.09 15.86
C ILE A 82 31.38 -1.17 16.38
#